data_AF-A0A495LIU3-F1
#
_entry.id   AF-A0A495LIU3-F1
#
_cell.length_a   1.000
_cell.length_b   1.000
_cell.length_c   1.000
_cell.angle_alpha   90.00
_cell.angle_beta   90.00
_cell.angle_gamma   90.00
#
_symmetry.space_group_name_H-M   'P 1'
#
loop_
_entity.id
_entity.type
_entity.pdbx_description
1 polymer ?
#
loop_
_entity_poly.entity_id
_entity_poly.type
_entity_poly.pdbx_seq_one_letter_code
_entity_poly.pdbx_strand_id
1 'polypeptide(L)'
;MLSAQAFFVTAINGGGIVKFNNSMRIIGQNSSFFKLNTTKKAKTNEIERHRIWLDLYNSEGAFKQILLGYATGATDDFDNSFDGESFNGNEYLDFYSIIQDKNLAIQGRALPFEETDEVKLGFTTTIAGAFTIKIDQVDELLARQNVFVEDKFNNNIV
;
A
#
# COMPACT_ATOMS: atom_id res chain seq x y z
N MET A 1 22.75 -16.04 15.33
CA MET A 1 21.88 -15.36 14.34
C MET A 1 21.75 -13.91 14.77
N LEU A 2 22.12 -12.96 13.92
CA LEU A 2 21.91 -11.53 14.15
C LEU A 2 20.54 -11.17 13.56
N SER A 3 19.64 -10.63 14.37
CA SER A 3 18.39 -10.04 13.89
C SER A 3 18.63 -8.54 13.70
N ALA A 4 18.79 -8.09 12.45
CA ALA A 4 18.70 -6.68 12.13
C ALA A 4 17.23 -6.34 11.88
N GLN A 5 16.65 -5.48 12.72
CA GLN A 5 15.31 -4.94 12.52
C GLN A 5 15.43 -3.41 12.52
N ALA A 6 14.82 -2.79 11.52
CA ALA A 6 14.67 -1.34 11.42
C ALA A 6 13.18 -1.02 11.37
N PHE A 7 12.80 0.13 11.93
CA PHE A 7 11.44 0.64 11.92
C PHE A 7 11.48 2.16 11.83
N PHE A 8 10.39 2.72 11.31
CA PHE A 8 10.15 4.16 11.30
C PHE A 8 9.07 4.49 12.34
N VAL A 9 9.11 5.70 12.89
CA VAL A 9 8.08 6.20 13.81
C VAL A 9 7.71 7.60 13.38
N THR A 10 6.40 7.85 13.26
CA THR A 10 5.82 9.17 13.02
C THR A 10 5.12 9.64 14.30
N ALA A 11 5.25 10.93 14.62
CA ALA A 11 4.57 11.52 15.78
C ALA A 11 3.18 12.02 15.37
N ILE A 12 2.17 11.73 16.19
CA ILE A 12 0.77 12.07 15.88
C ILE A 12 0.47 13.56 16.11
N ASN A 13 1.09 14.20 17.12
CA ASN A 13 0.78 15.58 17.52
C ASN A 13 2.05 16.44 17.69
N GLY A 14 2.52 17.08 16.61
CA GLY A 14 3.52 18.17 16.69
C GLY A 14 4.95 17.76 17.08
N GLY A 15 5.24 16.45 17.17
CA GLY A 15 6.57 15.92 17.44
C GLY A 15 6.90 15.72 18.92
N GLY A 16 8.16 15.41 19.19
CA GLY A 16 8.68 15.13 20.53
C GLY A 16 10.03 14.42 20.48
N ILE A 17 10.72 14.33 21.62
CA ILE A 17 11.97 13.56 21.71
C ILE A 17 11.61 12.10 22.00
N VAL A 18 11.74 11.26 20.97
CA VAL A 18 11.64 9.80 21.13
C VAL A 18 13.01 9.28 21.57
N LYS A 19 13.10 8.74 22.79
CA LYS A 19 14.36 8.17 23.31
C LYS A 19 14.37 6.67 23.10
N PHE A 20 15.27 6.18 22.26
CA PHE A 20 15.59 4.76 22.16
C PHE A 20 16.85 4.47 22.97
N ASN A 21 16.80 3.50 23.87
CA ASN A 21 17.96 3.09 24.65
C ASN A 21 18.06 1.56 24.72
N ASN A 22 19.22 1.06 25.15
CA ASN A 22 19.46 -0.38 25.20
C ASN A 22 18.61 -1.11 26.24
N SER A 23 18.06 -0.42 27.25
CA SER A 23 17.16 -1.09 28.21
C SER A 23 15.80 -1.44 27.61
N MET A 24 15.45 -0.88 26.44
CA MET A 24 14.26 -1.28 25.67
C MET A 24 14.49 -2.56 24.84
N ARG A 25 15.74 -3.05 24.75
CA ARG A 25 16.06 -4.29 24.01
C ARG A 25 15.84 -5.51 24.90
N ILE A 26 15.07 -6.47 24.41
CA ILE A 26 14.98 -7.80 25.03
C ILE A 26 16.15 -8.65 24.49
N ILE A 27 17.12 -8.94 25.36
CA ILE A 27 18.30 -9.74 24.98
C ILE A 27 17.93 -11.23 25.02
N GLY A 28 18.32 -11.98 23.98
CA GLY A 28 18.27 -13.44 23.98
C GLY A 28 16.99 -14.09 23.45
N GLN A 29 15.95 -13.32 23.09
CA GLN A 29 14.70 -13.82 22.50
C GLN A 29 14.70 -13.79 20.96
N ASN A 30 15.85 -14.04 20.33
CA ASN A 30 16.03 -14.05 18.87
C ASN A 30 16.04 -15.46 18.26
N SER A 31 15.68 -16.48 19.04
CA SER A 31 15.60 -17.88 18.61
C SER A 31 14.22 -18.25 18.04
N SER A 32 13.20 -17.41 18.27
CA SER A 32 11.85 -17.62 17.78
C SER A 32 11.65 -16.96 16.43
N PHE A 33 11.62 -17.77 15.37
CA PHE A 33 11.15 -17.34 14.06
C PHE A 33 9.63 -17.43 14.04
N PHE A 34 8.94 -16.29 14.01
CA PHE A 34 7.49 -16.23 13.86
C PHE A 34 7.10 -16.48 12.39
N LYS A 35 7.32 -17.70 11.89
CA LYS A 35 6.47 -18.20 10.81
C LYS A 35 5.14 -18.54 11.48
N LEU A 36 4.05 -17.88 11.10
CA LEU A 36 2.72 -18.44 11.37
C LEU A 36 2.73 -19.84 10.75
N ASN A 37 2.79 -20.88 11.58
CA ASN A 37 2.35 -22.20 11.15
C ASN A 37 0.95 -21.99 10.59
N THR A 38 0.74 -22.35 9.34
CA THR A 38 -0.52 -22.22 8.58
C THR A 38 -1.60 -23.15 9.11
N THR A 39 -1.63 -23.42 10.42
CA THR A 39 -2.81 -23.90 11.10
C THR A 39 -3.82 -22.78 10.97
N LYS A 40 -4.71 -22.90 9.98
CA LYS A 40 -5.85 -22.02 9.72
C LYS A 40 -6.34 -21.49 11.07
N LYS A 41 -6.08 -20.21 11.35
CA LYS A 41 -6.71 -19.55 12.50
C LYS A 41 -8.19 -19.87 12.39
N ALA A 42 -8.79 -20.32 13.50
CA ALA A 42 -10.24 -20.40 13.57
C ALA A 42 -10.80 -19.07 13.03
N LYS A 43 -11.80 -19.13 12.15
CA LYS A 43 -12.44 -17.96 11.52
C LYS A 43 -13.07 -17.05 12.59
N THR A 44 -12.24 -16.31 13.31
CA THR A 44 -12.65 -15.22 14.18
C THR A 44 -12.79 -14.02 13.27
N ASN A 45 -14.03 -13.68 12.90
CA ASN A 45 -14.44 -12.49 12.13
C ASN A 45 -13.33 -11.98 11.20
N GLU A 46 -12.97 -12.77 10.19
CA GLU A 46 -12.00 -12.29 9.20
C GLU A 46 -12.57 -11.02 8.58
N ILE A 47 -11.86 -9.91 8.74
CA ILE A 47 -12.16 -8.65 8.06
C ILE A 47 -12.26 -8.98 6.57
N GLU A 48 -13.45 -8.83 6.00
CA GLU A 48 -13.65 -8.99 4.57
C GLU A 48 -12.76 -7.97 3.87
N ARG A 49 -12.04 -8.41 2.83
CA ARG A 49 -11.16 -7.54 2.07
C ARG A 49 -11.03 -8.03 0.64
N HIS A 50 -10.96 -7.08 -0.27
CA HIS A 50 -10.75 -7.31 -1.70
C HIS A 50 -9.72 -6.31 -2.21
N ARG A 51 -8.60 -6.79 -2.72
CA ARG A 51 -7.44 -5.96 -3.06
C ARG A 51 -7.02 -6.12 -4.51
N ILE A 52 -6.40 -5.07 -5.03
CA ILE A 52 -5.74 -5.02 -6.33
C ILE A 52 -4.39 -4.35 -6.17
N TRP A 53 -3.36 -4.94 -6.76
CA TRP A 53 -2.00 -4.42 -6.77
C TRP A 53 -1.68 -3.93 -8.15
N LEU A 54 -1.21 -2.69 -8.22
CA LEU A 54 -0.85 -2.02 -9.45
C LEU A 54 0.64 -1.73 -9.45
N ASP A 55 1.33 -2.25 -10.46
CA ASP A 55 2.73 -1.97 -10.73
C ASP A 55 2.85 -0.84 -11.74
N LEU A 56 3.80 0.06 -11.50
CA LEU A 56 4.34 0.98 -12.50
C LEU A 56 5.81 0.67 -12.69
N TYR A 57 6.22 0.35 -13.92
CA TYR A 57 7.60 -0.03 -14.21
C TYR A 57 8.06 0.40 -15.60
N ASN A 58 9.37 0.39 -15.81
CA ASN A 58 9.98 0.58 -17.13
C ASN A 58 11.01 -0.53 -17.45
N SER A 59 11.55 -0.51 -18.67
CA SER A 59 12.56 -1.47 -19.13
C SER A 59 13.94 -1.30 -18.49
N GLU A 60 14.19 -0.16 -17.84
CA GLU A 60 15.48 0.18 -17.20
C GLU A 60 15.55 -0.29 -15.74
N GLY A 61 14.46 -0.87 -15.23
CA GLY A 61 14.38 -1.44 -13.88
C GLY A 61 13.76 -0.50 -12.83
N ALA A 62 13.25 0.68 -13.22
CA ALA A 62 12.42 1.48 -12.33
C ALA A 62 11.13 0.73 -12.04
N PHE A 63 10.77 0.64 -10.76
CA PHE A 63 9.61 -0.11 -10.30
C PHE A 63 9.01 0.53 -9.05
N LYS A 64 7.68 0.60 -9.02
CA LYS A 64 6.89 0.96 -7.84
C LYS A 64 5.56 0.21 -7.89
N GLN A 65 5.12 -0.31 -6.74
CA GLN A 65 3.83 -0.97 -6.59
C GLN A 65 2.98 -0.21 -5.57
N ILE A 66 1.67 -0.16 -5.82
CA ILE A 66 0.66 0.32 -4.88
C ILE A 66 -0.41 -0.74 -4.63
N LEU A 67 -1.09 -0.65 -3.50
CA LEU A 67 -2.23 -1.50 -3.14
C LEU A 67 -3.47 -0.62 -2.99
N LEU A 68 -4.51 -0.96 -3.73
CA LEU A 68 -5.87 -0.47 -3.49
C LEU A 68 -6.71 -1.63 -2.96
N GLY A 69 -7.56 -1.37 -1.98
CA GLY A 69 -8.45 -2.42 -1.50
C GLY A 69 -9.66 -1.91 -0.76
N TYR A 70 -10.69 -2.73 -0.74
CA TYR A 70 -11.93 -2.51 -0.01
C TYR A 70 -11.94 -3.43 1.18
N ALA A 71 -12.25 -2.94 2.38
CA ALA A 71 -12.23 -3.75 3.58
C ALA A 71 -13.35 -3.37 4.57
N THR A 72 -13.82 -4.36 5.34
CA THR A 72 -14.78 -4.08 6.43
C THR A 72 -14.14 -3.16 7.46
N GLY A 73 -14.77 -2.00 7.68
CA GLY A 73 -14.34 -1.03 8.69
C GLY A 73 -13.35 0.03 8.17
N ALA A 74 -12.93 -0.02 6.90
CA ALA A 74 -12.22 1.07 6.26
C ALA A 74 -13.19 2.20 5.86
N THR A 75 -12.67 3.39 5.60
CA THR A 75 -13.43 4.56 5.14
C THR A 75 -12.98 5.04 3.77
N ASP A 76 -13.81 5.84 3.09
CA ASP A 76 -13.44 6.51 1.84
C ASP A 76 -12.66 7.81 2.05
N ASP A 77 -12.55 8.27 3.30
CA ASP A 77 -11.62 9.29 3.77
C ASP A 77 -10.32 8.64 4.29
N PHE A 78 -9.28 9.44 4.49
CA PHE A 78 -8.01 8.97 5.03
C PHE A 78 -8.18 8.27 6.40
N ASP A 79 -7.79 7.00 6.47
CA ASP A 79 -7.88 6.14 7.65
C ASP A 79 -6.51 5.59 8.03
N ASN A 80 -5.97 6.06 9.15
CA ASN A 80 -4.68 5.61 9.69
C ASN A 80 -4.59 4.10 9.99
N SER A 81 -5.72 3.39 10.05
CA SER A 81 -5.79 1.96 10.32
C SER A 81 -5.60 1.11 9.06
N PHE A 82 -5.86 1.68 7.89
CA PHE A 82 -5.86 0.97 6.61
C PHE A 82 -4.94 1.62 5.57
N ASP A 83 -4.73 2.92 5.64
CA ASP A 83 -3.96 3.69 4.67
C ASP A 83 -2.48 3.77 5.05
N GLY A 84 -1.64 3.69 4.02
CA GLY A 84 -0.20 3.89 4.10
C GLY A 84 0.22 5.03 3.21
N GLU A 85 0.59 6.17 3.80
CA GLU A 85 1.16 7.30 3.06
C GLU A 85 2.44 6.88 2.32
N SER A 86 2.59 7.34 1.08
CA SER A 86 3.82 7.18 0.31
C SER A 86 4.89 8.10 0.88
N PHE A 87 6.03 7.53 1.26
CA PHE A 87 7.21 8.32 1.66
C PHE A 87 8.02 8.85 0.47
N ASN A 88 7.62 8.54 -0.78
CA ASN A 88 8.37 8.86 -1.99
C ASN A 88 9.89 8.58 -1.84
N GLY A 89 10.22 7.39 -1.32
CA GLY A 89 11.60 7.04 -0.99
C GLY A 89 12.46 6.61 -2.19
N ASN A 90 11.89 6.57 -3.39
CA ASN A 90 12.60 6.18 -4.62
C ASN A 90 12.93 7.44 -5.42
N GLU A 91 14.22 7.64 -5.68
CA GLU A 91 14.76 8.81 -6.38
C GLU A 91 14.25 8.97 -7.82
N TYR A 92 13.86 7.87 -8.46
CA TYR A 92 13.60 7.83 -9.89
C TYR A 92 12.13 7.72 -10.26
N LEU A 93 11.31 7.13 -9.39
CA LEU A 93 9.93 6.79 -9.67
C LEU A 93 9.10 6.76 -8.39
N ASP A 94 7.99 7.50 -8.39
CA ASP A 94 6.90 7.28 -7.44
C ASP A 94 5.59 7.01 -8.17
N PHE A 95 4.74 6.22 -7.54
CA PHE A 95 3.41 5.83 -7.99
C PHE A 95 2.55 5.69 -6.74
N TYR A 96 1.39 6.32 -6.75
CA TYR A 96 0.54 6.48 -5.58
C TYR A 96 -0.91 6.73 -6.00
N SER A 97 -1.84 6.40 -5.12
CA SER A 97 -3.19 6.96 -5.17
C SER A 97 -3.27 8.27 -4.41
N ILE A 98 -4.28 9.07 -4.72
CA ILE A 98 -4.46 10.41 -4.15
C ILE A 98 -5.81 10.47 -3.45
N ILE A 99 -5.77 10.83 -2.17
CA ILE A 99 -6.95 11.14 -1.37
C ILE A 99 -6.73 12.47 -0.68
N GLN A 100 -7.67 13.42 -0.89
CA GLN A 100 -7.55 14.79 -0.38
C GLN A 100 -6.20 15.43 -0.79
N ASP A 101 -5.31 15.69 0.17
CA ASP A 101 -3.97 16.26 0.00
C ASP A 101 -2.83 15.24 0.24
N LYS A 102 -3.15 13.94 0.26
CA LYS A 102 -2.22 12.85 0.58
C LYS A 102 -1.99 11.92 -0.61
N ASN A 103 -0.74 11.46 -0.73
CA ASN A 103 -0.33 10.42 -1.65
C ASN A 103 -0.16 9.11 -0.88
N LEU A 104 -0.83 8.05 -1.32
CA LEU A 104 -0.86 6.76 -0.62
C LEU A 104 -0.20 5.65 -1.45
N ALA A 105 0.62 4.83 -0.79
CA ALA A 105 1.12 3.57 -1.34
C ALA A 105 0.16 2.40 -1.04
N ILE A 106 -0.64 2.53 0.01
CA ILE A 106 -1.70 1.61 0.38
C ILE A 106 -2.95 2.45 0.66
N GLN A 107 -4.06 2.16 -0.01
CA GLN A 107 -5.33 2.81 0.25
C GLN A 107 -6.42 1.76 0.52
N GLY A 108 -7.03 1.86 1.69
CA GLY A 108 -8.24 1.15 2.06
C GLY A 108 -9.47 1.98 1.72
N ARG A 109 -10.54 1.30 1.31
CA ARG A 109 -11.85 1.89 1.01
C ARG A 109 -12.97 1.10 1.67
N ALA A 110 -14.09 1.77 1.90
CA ALA A 110 -15.23 1.16 2.58
C ALA A 110 -15.86 0.04 1.75
N LEU A 111 -16.48 -0.92 2.43
CA LEU A 111 -17.44 -1.84 1.81
C LEU A 111 -18.87 -1.34 2.09
N PRO A 112 -19.84 -1.60 1.19
CA PRO A 112 -19.74 -2.42 -0.03
C PRO A 112 -18.98 -1.72 -1.18
N PHE A 113 -18.44 -2.54 -2.09
CA PHE A 113 -17.81 -2.04 -3.33
C PHE A 113 -18.87 -1.49 -4.30
N GLU A 114 -18.59 -0.34 -4.89
CA GLU A 114 -19.43 0.28 -5.91
C GLU A 114 -18.72 0.22 -7.27
N GLU A 115 -19.40 -0.27 -8.31
CA GLU A 115 -18.81 -0.44 -9.65
C GLU A 115 -18.46 0.90 -10.34
N THR A 116 -19.07 1.99 -9.90
CA THR A 116 -18.80 3.35 -10.40
C THR A 116 -17.69 4.05 -9.64
N ASP A 117 -17.00 3.33 -8.76
CA ASP A 117 -15.98 3.94 -7.92
C ASP A 117 -14.73 4.31 -8.71
N GLU A 118 -14.19 5.50 -8.42
CA GLU A 118 -13.02 6.05 -9.09
C GLU A 118 -11.93 6.37 -8.07
N VAL A 119 -10.71 5.94 -8.36
CA VAL A 119 -9.51 6.24 -7.56
C VAL A 119 -8.56 7.08 -8.40
N LYS A 120 -8.20 8.26 -7.91
CA LYS A 120 -7.19 9.10 -8.56
C LYS A 120 -5.81 8.50 -8.35
N LEU A 121 -5.10 8.28 -9.44
CA LEU A 121 -3.71 7.83 -9.44
C LEU A 121 -2.79 8.96 -9.89
N GLY A 122 -1.57 8.96 -9.36
CA GLY A 122 -0.51 9.87 -9.76
C GLY A 122 0.82 9.15 -9.80
N PHE A 123 1.73 9.64 -10.64
CA PHE A 123 3.11 9.18 -10.66
C PHE A 123 4.06 10.36 -10.87
N THR A 124 5.30 10.19 -10.43
CA THR A 124 6.39 11.13 -10.72
C THR A 124 7.61 10.35 -11.17
N THR A 125 8.38 10.91 -12.10
CA THR A 125 9.62 10.28 -12.53
C THR A 125 10.63 11.30 -13.01
N THR A 126 11.91 11.00 -12.79
CA THR A 126 13.05 11.73 -13.35
C THR A 126 13.61 11.06 -14.61
N ILE A 127 13.09 9.89 -14.97
CA ILE A 127 13.50 9.10 -16.14
C ILE A 127 12.58 9.43 -17.31
N ALA A 128 13.16 9.86 -18.43
CA ALA A 128 12.41 10.03 -19.67
C ALA A 128 12.17 8.67 -20.33
N GLY A 129 10.94 8.40 -20.78
CA GLY A 129 10.63 7.18 -21.52
C GLY A 129 9.21 6.70 -21.29
N ALA A 130 8.95 5.48 -21.78
CA ALA A 130 7.68 4.80 -21.59
C ALA A 130 7.67 4.02 -20.28
N PHE A 131 6.55 4.08 -19.58
CA PHE A 131 6.25 3.26 -18.41
C PHE A 131 5.00 2.43 -18.68
N THR A 132 4.92 1.29 -18.02
CA THR A 132 3.78 0.37 -18.11
C THR A 132 3.11 0.26 -16.76
N ILE A 133 1.80 0.43 -16.74
CA ILE A 133 0.95 0.06 -15.60
C ILE A 133 0.45 -1.36 -15.81
N LYS A 134 0.53 -2.19 -14.77
CA LYS A 134 0.06 -3.57 -14.81
C LYS A 134 -0.64 -3.96 -13.51
N ILE A 135 -1.68 -4.78 -13.61
CA ILE A 135 -2.24 -5.49 -12.46
C ILE A 135 -1.33 -6.68 -12.13
N ASP A 136 -0.70 -6.66 -10.95
CA ASP A 136 0.16 -7.76 -10.49
C ASP A 136 -0.66 -8.89 -9.86
N GLN A 137 -1.51 -8.51 -8.91
CA GLN A 137 -2.38 -9.43 -8.18
C GLN A 137 -3.75 -8.79 -7.98
N VAL A 138 -4.79 -9.64 -7.89
CA VAL A 138 -6.16 -9.23 -7.59
C VAL A 138 -6.87 -10.31 -6.76
N ASP A 139 -7.65 -9.89 -5.75
CA ASP A 139 -8.52 -10.80 -4.98
C ASP A 139 -9.82 -11.10 -5.78
N GLU A 140 -10.49 -12.22 -5.47
CA GLU A 140 -11.56 -12.79 -6.34
C GLU A 140 -12.71 -11.85 -6.72
N LEU A 141 -13.16 -10.96 -5.82
CA LEU A 141 -14.26 -10.04 -6.13
C LEU A 141 -13.86 -9.09 -7.27
N LEU A 142 -12.69 -8.46 -7.15
CA LEU A 142 -12.20 -7.49 -8.12
C LEU A 142 -11.75 -8.17 -9.43
N ALA A 143 -11.38 -9.46 -9.39
CA ALA A 143 -11.07 -10.24 -10.58
C ALA A 143 -12.29 -10.46 -11.50
N ARG A 144 -13.51 -10.24 -10.99
CA ARG A 144 -14.77 -10.35 -11.74
C ARG A 144 -15.31 -9.01 -12.21
N GLN A 145 -14.63 -7.93 -11.87
CA GLN A 145 -15.00 -6.57 -12.24
C GLN A 145 -14.13 -6.08 -13.38
N ASN A 146 -14.69 -5.24 -14.24
CA ASN A 146 -13.90 -4.55 -15.24
C ASN A 146 -13.18 -3.39 -14.55
N VAL A 147 -11.86 -3.45 -14.51
CA VAL A 147 -11.01 -2.37 -13.97
C VAL A 147 -10.33 -1.69 -15.15
N PHE A 148 -10.45 -0.38 -15.22
CA PHE A 148 -9.90 0.44 -16.30
C PHE A 148 -8.93 1.48 -15.75
N VAL A 149 -7.99 1.89 -16.57
CA VAL A 149 -7.10 3.03 -16.32
C VAL A 149 -7.43 4.13 -17.32
N GLU A 150 -7.80 5.29 -16.80
CA GLU A 150 -8.02 6.49 -17.62
C GLU A 150 -6.73 7.32 -17.71
N ASP A 151 -6.20 7.47 -18.92
CA ASP A 151 -5.16 8.44 -19.24
C ASP A 151 -5.80 9.81 -19.53
N LYS A 152 -5.70 10.71 -18.54
CA LYS A 152 -6.23 12.08 -18.63
C LYS A 152 -5.45 13.00 -19.56
N PHE A 153 -4.20 12.66 -19.92
CA PHE A 153 -3.41 13.48 -20.83
C PHE A 153 -3.86 13.25 -22.28
N ASN A 154 -4.05 11.98 -22.65
CA ASN A 154 -4.50 11.60 -24.00
C ASN A 154 -6.02 11.41 -24.12
N ASN A 155 -6.76 11.53 -23.01
CA ASN A 155 -8.21 11.29 -22.91
C ASN A 155 -8.60 9.90 -23.44
N ASN A 156 -7.86 8.87 -23.02
CA ASN A 156 -8.04 7.48 -23.42
C ASN A 156 -8.32 6.60 -22.20
N ILE A 157 -9.20 5.62 -22.35
CA ILE A 157 -9.47 4.59 -21.35
C ILE A 157 -8.86 3.28 -21.84
N VAL A 158 -8.06 2.64 -20.99
CA VAL A 158 -7.39 1.36 -21.25
C VAL A 158 -7.86 0.30 -20.28
#